data_AF-A0A0D2MMR8-F1
#
_entry.id   AF-A0A0D2MMR8-F1
#
_cell.length_a   1.000
_cell.length_b   1.000
_cell.length_c   1.000
_cell.angle_alpha   90.00
_cell.angle_beta   90.00
_cell.angle_gamma   90.00
#
_symmetry.space_group_name_H-M   'P 1'
#
loop_
_entity.id
_entity.type
_entity.pdbx_description
1 polymer ?
#
loop_
_entity_poly.entity_id
_entity_poly.type
_entity_poly.pdbx_seq_one_letter_code
_entity_poly.pdbx_strand_id
1 'polypeptide(L)'
;MYRNHLAFRRAAQPFRINFDDVACGASFHQCTYILCAKEPALLAANAAAREAFGKAEPGSPYMPHLSLLYSDVDDEGRQQSAAAAVARLWGEGSGYDTLLPDGGFPAGSFSVWLTPVEDRSLQSWQRVAEFQLAG
;
A
#
# COMPACT_ATOMS: atom_id res chain seq x y z
N MET A 1 -17.89 14.01 5.34
CA MET A 1 -16.62 13.69 4.63
C MET A 1 -15.53 14.74 4.82
N TYR A 2 -15.79 16.04 4.61
CA TYR A 2 -14.77 17.11 4.63
C TYR A 2 -14.04 17.39 5.97
N ARG A 3 -14.38 16.76 7.10
CA ARG A 3 -13.69 16.98 8.39
C ARG A 3 -12.79 15.82 8.84
N ASN A 4 -12.92 14.66 8.19
CA ASN A 4 -12.28 13.43 8.63
C ASN A 4 -10.77 13.41 8.32
N HIS A 5 -10.38 13.98 7.19
CA HIS A 5 -8.96 14.12 6.83
C HIS A 5 -8.20 15.03 7.81
N LEU A 6 -8.85 16.04 8.40
CA LEU A 6 -8.22 16.91 9.41
C LEU A 6 -7.96 16.15 10.72
N ALA A 7 -8.88 15.26 11.11
CA ALA A 7 -8.70 14.40 12.27
C ALA A 7 -7.50 13.46 12.07
N PHE A 8 -7.43 12.76 10.93
CA PHE A 8 -6.30 11.88 10.63
C PHE A 8 -4.98 12.65 10.55
N ARG A 9 -4.96 13.80 9.84
CA ARG A 9 -3.75 14.64 9.70
C ARG A 9 -3.18 15.08 11.05
N ARG A 10 -4.01 15.32 12.06
CA ARG A 10 -3.57 15.71 13.40
C ARG A 10 -3.06 14.54 14.23
N ALA A 11 -3.56 13.34 13.96
CA ALA A 11 -3.23 12.14 14.71
C ALA A 11 -2.01 11.39 14.15
N ALA A 12 -1.72 11.53 12.86
CA ALA A 12 -0.64 10.84 12.18
C ALA A 12 0.58 11.73 11.96
N GLN A 13 1.70 11.25 12.49
CA GLN A 13 3.05 11.77 12.29
C GLN A 13 3.67 11.12 11.04
N PRO A 14 4.64 11.74 10.34
CA PRO A 14 5.43 11.05 9.33
C PRO A 14 6.06 9.77 9.90
N PHE A 15 6.03 8.69 9.12
CA PHE A 15 6.58 7.39 9.54
C PHE A 15 7.34 6.73 8.40
N ARG A 16 8.16 5.72 8.71
CA ARG A 16 8.81 4.90 7.68
C ARG A 16 7.94 3.69 7.34
N ILE A 17 7.87 3.36 6.07
CA ILE A 17 7.36 2.09 5.57
C ILE A 17 8.58 1.25 5.20
N ASN A 18 8.72 0.10 5.84
CA ASN A 18 9.75 -0.88 5.49
C ASN A 18 9.13 -2.03 4.70
N PHE A 19 9.79 -2.42 3.63
CA PHE A 19 9.43 -3.57 2.82
C PHE A 19 9.90 -4.85 3.51
N ASP A 20 9.12 -5.91 3.34
CA ASP A 20 9.40 -7.25 3.83
C ASP A 20 9.70 -8.14 2.61
N ASP A 21 8.69 -8.85 2.10
CA ASP A 21 8.82 -9.73 0.94
C ASP A 21 7.83 -9.40 -0.17
N VAL A 22 8.12 -9.88 -1.38
CA VAL A 22 7.14 -9.92 -2.47
C VAL A 22 6.21 -11.13 -2.28
N ALA A 23 4.91 -10.91 -2.46
CA ALA A 23 3.90 -11.96 -2.43
C ALA A 23 2.85 -11.77 -3.53
N CYS A 24 2.03 -12.81 -3.72
CA CYS A 24 0.87 -12.81 -4.59
C CYS A 24 -0.35 -13.36 -3.86
N GLY A 25 -1.52 -12.86 -4.24
CA GLY A 25 -2.82 -13.30 -3.75
C GLY A 25 -3.75 -13.65 -4.91
N ALA A 26 -4.93 -14.17 -4.58
CA ALA A 26 -5.85 -14.75 -5.58
C ALA A 26 -6.86 -13.74 -6.17
N SER A 27 -6.77 -12.45 -5.82
CA SER A 27 -7.71 -11.42 -6.28
C SER A 27 -7.03 -10.39 -7.17
N PHE A 28 -7.82 -9.74 -8.02
CA PHE A 28 -7.36 -8.70 -8.95
C PHE A 28 -6.50 -7.63 -8.27
N HIS A 29 -6.98 -7.07 -7.16
CA HIS A 29 -6.30 -6.02 -6.41
C HIS A 29 -5.15 -6.54 -5.53
N GLN A 30 -4.91 -7.85 -5.52
CA GLN A 30 -3.82 -8.49 -4.78
C GLN A 30 -3.09 -9.50 -5.68
N CYS A 31 -2.89 -9.20 -6.97
CA CYS A 31 -2.21 -10.10 -7.88
C CYS A 31 -0.71 -10.22 -7.54
N THR A 32 0.03 -9.11 -7.51
CA THR A 32 1.43 -9.09 -7.04
C THR A 32 1.67 -7.82 -6.23
N TYR A 33 2.33 -7.94 -5.09
CA TYR A 33 2.54 -6.84 -4.16
C TYR A 33 3.78 -7.06 -3.29
N ILE A 34 4.30 -5.98 -2.72
CA ILE A 34 5.33 -6.01 -1.67
C ILE A 34 4.62 -5.93 -0.32
N LEU A 35 4.84 -6.89 0.57
CA LEU A 35 4.44 -6.81 1.97
C LEU A 35 5.25 -5.74 2.69
N CYS A 36 4.61 -5.01 3.61
CA CYS A 36 5.31 -4.06 4.46
C CYS A 36 5.40 -4.59 5.90
N ALA A 37 6.50 -4.29 6.57
CA ALA A 37 6.69 -4.62 7.98
C ALA A 37 5.61 -3.95 8.83
N LYS A 38 5.02 -4.71 9.75
CA LYS A 38 3.96 -4.26 10.67
C LYS A 38 4.53 -3.45 11.85
N GLU A 39 5.24 -2.38 11.54
CA GLU A 39 5.85 -1.54 12.56
C GLU A 39 4.80 -0.75 13.35
N PRO A 40 5.06 -0.44 14.64
CA PRO A 40 4.11 0.25 15.49
C PRO A 40 3.57 1.55 14.91
N ALA A 41 4.41 2.35 14.25
CA ALA A 41 4.00 3.62 13.64
C ALA A 41 3.02 3.43 12.47
N LEU A 42 3.25 2.45 11.60
CA LEU A 42 2.35 2.12 10.49
C LEU A 42 1.01 1.56 11.01
N LEU A 43 1.04 0.72 12.03
CA LEU A 43 -0.17 0.18 12.66
C LEU A 43 -0.98 1.29 13.35
N ALA A 44 -0.32 2.22 14.04
CA ALA A 44 -0.96 3.38 14.65
C ALA A 44 -1.58 4.31 13.59
N ALA A 45 -0.89 4.55 12.48
CA ALA A 45 -1.43 5.32 11.36
C ALA A 45 -2.67 4.65 10.75
N ASN A 46 -2.66 3.32 10.59
CA ASN A 46 -3.85 2.59 10.14
C ASN A 46 -5.02 2.75 11.12
N ALA A 47 -4.79 2.58 12.43
CA ALA A 47 -5.82 2.73 13.44
C ALA A 47 -6.42 4.14 13.44
N ALA A 48 -5.58 5.17 13.42
CA ALA A 48 -6.00 6.57 13.35
C ALA A 48 -6.79 6.89 12.07
N ALA A 49 -6.36 6.33 10.92
CA ALA A 49 -7.11 6.49 9.68
C ALA A 49 -8.48 5.82 9.77
N ARG A 50 -8.54 4.57 10.26
CA ARG A 50 -9.82 3.84 10.41
C ARG A 50 -10.78 4.57 11.33
N GLU A 51 -10.30 5.08 12.45
CA GLU A 51 -11.11 5.90 13.36
C GLU A 51 -11.62 7.17 12.67
N ALA A 52 -10.72 7.96 12.07
CA ALA A 52 -11.07 9.22 11.42
C ALA A 52 -12.09 9.04 10.28
N PHE A 53 -12.02 7.93 9.55
CA PHE A 53 -12.91 7.63 8.44
C PHE A 53 -14.10 6.72 8.81
N GLY A 54 -14.34 6.46 10.09
CA GLY A 54 -15.51 5.72 10.57
C GLY A 54 -15.51 4.22 10.20
N LYS A 55 -14.33 3.60 10.23
CA LYS A 55 -14.05 2.19 9.90
C LYS A 55 -13.41 1.44 11.09
N ALA A 56 -13.63 1.91 12.32
CA ALA A 56 -13.17 1.26 13.54
C ALA A 56 -14.01 -0.01 13.82
N GLU A 57 -13.38 -1.19 13.68
CA GLU A 57 -13.73 -2.57 14.07
C GLU A 57 -15.19 -3.11 14.07
N PRO A 58 -15.38 -4.44 13.87
CA PRO A 58 -14.38 -5.41 13.45
C PRO A 58 -14.28 -5.46 11.92
N GLY A 59 -13.11 -5.13 11.40
CA GLY A 59 -12.80 -5.26 9.96
C GLY A 59 -11.80 -6.40 9.72
N SER A 60 -11.52 -6.69 8.45
CA SER A 60 -10.46 -7.64 8.10
C SER A 60 -9.12 -7.24 8.74
N PRO A 61 -8.28 -8.22 9.14
CA PRO A 61 -6.95 -7.95 9.66
C PRO A 61 -6.15 -7.05 8.70
N TYR A 62 -5.47 -6.05 9.25
CA TYR A 62 -4.66 -5.16 8.44
C TYR A 62 -3.42 -5.89 7.90
N MET A 63 -3.32 -5.96 6.58
CA MET A 63 -2.18 -6.47 5.83
C MET A 63 -1.58 -5.32 5.02
N PRO A 64 -0.62 -4.57 5.58
CA PRO A 64 -0.01 -3.47 4.85
C PRO A 64 0.81 -4.01 3.67
N HIS A 65 0.56 -3.48 2.48
CA HIS A 65 1.25 -3.88 1.26
C HIS A 65 1.25 -2.74 0.25
N LEU A 66 2.22 -2.78 -0.67
CA LEU A 66 2.30 -1.94 -1.86
C LEU A 66 2.01 -2.80 -3.09
N SER A 67 0.88 -2.56 -3.74
CA SER A 67 0.52 -3.27 -4.98
C SER A 67 1.50 -2.96 -6.11
N LEU A 68 1.96 -4.00 -6.81
CA LEU A 68 2.82 -3.89 -7.99
C LEU A 68 2.05 -4.15 -9.29
N LEU A 69 1.11 -5.08 -9.26
CA LEU A 69 0.30 -5.48 -10.42
C LEU A 69 -1.13 -5.77 -9.99
N TYR A 70 -2.09 -5.26 -10.76
CA TYR A 70 -3.50 -5.69 -10.75
C TYR A 70 -3.81 -6.44 -12.04
N SER A 71 -4.24 -7.70 -11.92
CA SER A 71 -4.49 -8.57 -13.07
C SER A 71 -5.30 -9.82 -12.70
N ASP A 72 -5.92 -10.45 -13.70
CA ASP A 72 -6.62 -11.75 -13.65
C ASP A 72 -5.80 -12.91 -14.22
N VAL A 73 -4.48 -12.75 -14.30
CA VAL A 73 -3.61 -13.88 -14.66
C VAL A 73 -3.87 -15.06 -13.71
N ASP A 74 -3.68 -16.27 -14.21
CA ASP A 74 -3.84 -17.49 -13.44
C ASP A 74 -2.78 -17.63 -12.34
N ASP A 75 -2.88 -18.70 -11.54
CA ASP A 75 -1.95 -18.94 -10.43
C ASP A 75 -0.50 -19.05 -10.89
N GLU A 76 -0.26 -19.67 -12.05
CA GLU A 76 1.08 -19.77 -12.63
C GLU A 76 1.61 -18.37 -13.00
N GLY A 77 0.82 -17.57 -13.70
CA GLY A 77 1.18 -16.20 -14.07
C GLY A 77 1.43 -15.30 -12.85
N ARG A 78 0.65 -15.47 -11.77
CA ARG A 78 0.87 -14.75 -10.50
C ARG A 78 2.21 -15.12 -9.86
N GLN A 79 2.54 -16.40 -9.81
CA GLN A 79 3.81 -16.88 -9.25
C GLN A 79 5.00 -16.40 -10.09
N GLN A 80 4.90 -16.47 -11.41
CA GLN A 80 5.93 -15.95 -12.32
C GLN A 80 6.12 -14.44 -12.16
N SER A 81 5.02 -13.68 -12.04
CA SER A 81 5.06 -12.23 -11.79
C SER A 81 5.74 -11.90 -10.46
N ALA A 82 5.42 -12.62 -9.38
CA ALA A 82 6.06 -12.43 -8.08
C ALA A 82 7.57 -12.74 -8.12
N ALA A 83 7.97 -13.86 -8.74
CA ALA A 83 9.37 -14.22 -8.90
C ALA A 83 10.15 -13.18 -9.74
N ALA A 84 9.54 -12.69 -10.83
CA ALA A 84 10.13 -11.63 -11.63
C ALA A 84 10.29 -10.31 -10.85
N ALA A 85 9.31 -9.97 -10.01
CA ALA A 85 9.40 -8.81 -9.13
C ALA A 85 10.53 -8.96 -8.10
N VAL A 86 10.70 -10.13 -7.47
CA VAL A 86 11.85 -10.40 -6.58
C VAL A 86 13.17 -10.22 -7.32
N ALA A 87 13.34 -10.88 -8.46
CA ALA A 87 14.57 -10.83 -9.24
C ALA A 87 14.93 -9.41 -9.71
N ARG A 88 13.92 -8.57 -9.98
CA ARG A 88 14.12 -7.20 -10.44
C ARG A 88 14.30 -6.20 -9.29
N LEU A 89 13.65 -6.40 -8.15
CA LEU A 89 13.71 -5.45 -7.04
C LEU A 89 14.86 -5.75 -6.06
N TRP A 90 15.15 -7.03 -5.81
CA TRP A 90 16.19 -7.50 -4.87
C TRP A 90 17.36 -8.23 -5.54
N GLY A 91 17.31 -8.49 -6.85
CA GLY A 91 18.30 -9.31 -7.56
C GLY A 91 19.11 -8.59 -8.64
N GLU A 92 20.10 -9.32 -9.17
CA GLU A 92 21.04 -8.90 -10.22
C GLU A 92 20.37 -8.52 -11.56
N GLY A 93 19.09 -8.86 -11.77
CA GLY A 93 18.35 -8.63 -13.01
C GLY A 93 17.99 -7.16 -13.29
N SER A 94 18.34 -6.25 -12.37
CA SER A 94 18.12 -4.81 -12.54
C SER A 94 19.33 -4.05 -13.07
N GLY A 95 20.53 -4.67 -13.08
CA GLY A 95 21.79 -3.96 -13.27
C GLY A 95 22.24 -3.12 -12.07
N TYR A 96 21.53 -3.22 -10.94
CA TYR A 96 21.83 -2.64 -9.64
C TYR A 96 21.75 -3.74 -8.55
N ASP A 97 22.38 -3.53 -7.40
CA ASP A 97 22.27 -4.48 -6.27
C ASP A 97 20.83 -4.58 -5.75
N THR A 98 20.09 -3.46 -5.77
CA THR A 98 18.64 -3.40 -5.55
C THR A 98 18.05 -2.14 -6.22
N LEU A 99 16.80 -2.22 -6.68
CA LEU A 99 16.03 -1.05 -7.13
C LEU A 99 15.23 -0.39 -6.01
N LEU A 100 15.25 -0.97 -4.81
CA LEU A 100 14.52 -0.43 -3.68
C LEU A 100 15.42 0.55 -2.91
N PRO A 101 14.93 1.76 -2.60
CA PRO A 101 15.65 2.63 -1.69
C PRO A 101 15.67 1.98 -0.30
N ASP A 102 16.85 1.69 0.25
CA ASP A 102 17.08 1.26 1.65
C ASP A 102 16.05 0.28 2.26
N GLY A 103 15.46 -0.61 1.46
CA GLY A 103 14.38 -1.52 1.89
C GLY A 103 13.08 -0.82 2.33
N GLY A 104 12.81 0.42 1.94
CA GLY A 104 11.61 1.16 2.35
C GLY A 104 11.63 2.66 2.03
N PHE A 105 10.60 3.39 2.46
CA PHE A 105 10.52 4.84 2.21
C PHE A 105 9.86 5.62 3.36
N PRO A 106 10.20 6.90 3.54
CA PRO A 106 9.48 7.77 4.45
C PRO A 106 8.10 8.15 3.87
N ALA A 107 7.03 7.88 4.61
CA ALA A 107 5.68 8.35 4.34
C ALA A 107 5.49 9.72 5.00
N GLY A 108 5.52 10.78 4.19
CA GLY A 108 5.32 12.17 4.64
C GLY A 108 3.97 12.78 4.28
N SER A 109 3.15 12.10 3.47
CA SER A 109 1.82 12.57 3.06
C SER A 109 0.82 11.42 3.01
N PHE A 110 -0.47 11.77 2.95
CA PHE A 110 -1.54 10.83 2.62
C PHE A 110 -2.49 11.49 1.60
N SER A 111 -3.19 10.66 0.84
CA SER A 111 -4.17 11.11 -0.13
C SER A 111 -5.53 10.46 0.10
N VAL A 112 -6.58 11.19 -0.29
CA VAL A 112 -7.98 10.72 -0.25
C VAL A 112 -8.41 10.47 -1.69
N TRP A 113 -8.95 9.27 -1.94
CA TRP A 113 -9.35 8.82 -3.27
C TRP A 113 -10.82 8.42 -3.29
N LEU A 114 -11.46 8.67 -4.44
CA LEU A 114 -12.69 8.00 -4.85
C LEU A 114 -12.28 6.78 -5.68
N THR A 115 -12.60 5.59 -5.18
CA THR A 115 -12.23 4.32 -5.80
C THR A 115 -13.45 3.40 -5.89
N PRO A 116 -14.25 3.49 -6.96
CA PRO A 116 -15.31 2.53 -7.21
C PRO A 116 -14.70 1.14 -7.33
N VAL A 117 -15.01 0.24 -6.40
CA VAL A 117 -14.34 -1.08 -6.29
C VAL A 117 -14.72 -2.02 -7.43
N GLU A 118 -15.83 -1.74 -8.10
CA GLU A 118 -16.33 -2.43 -9.27
C GLU A 118 -15.57 -2.05 -10.55
N ASP A 119 -14.91 -0.88 -10.57
CA ASP A 119 -14.12 -0.43 -11.71
C ASP A 119 -12.72 -1.04 -11.71
N ARG A 120 -12.60 -2.16 -12.42
CA ARG A 120 -11.33 -2.87 -12.62
C ARG A 120 -10.48 -2.29 -13.75
N SER A 121 -11.00 -1.32 -14.51
CA SER A 121 -10.19 -0.57 -15.48
C SER A 121 -9.29 0.48 -14.81
N LEU A 122 -9.60 0.84 -13.57
CA LEU A 122 -8.96 1.88 -12.77
C LEU A 122 -9.15 3.31 -13.33
N GLN A 123 -9.89 3.48 -14.43
CA GLN A 123 -10.03 4.77 -15.12
C GLN A 123 -10.92 5.75 -14.37
N SER A 124 -11.82 5.26 -13.51
CA SER A 124 -12.69 6.10 -12.68
C SER A 124 -12.04 6.52 -11.35
N TRP A 125 -10.85 6.01 -11.03
CA TRP A 125 -10.17 6.33 -9.79
C TRP A 125 -9.70 7.77 -9.81
N GLN A 126 -10.12 8.53 -8.81
CA GLN A 126 -9.82 9.95 -8.74
C GLN A 126 -9.25 10.33 -7.39
N ARG A 127 -8.07 10.96 -7.39
CA ARG A 127 -7.52 11.61 -6.21
C ARG A 127 -8.32 12.88 -5.92
N VAL A 128 -8.96 12.91 -4.75
CA VAL A 128 -9.79 14.03 -4.28
C VAL A 128 -8.94 15.07 -3.58
N ALA A 129 -7.96 14.63 -2.77
CA ALA A 129 -7.10 15.50 -2.01
C ALA A 129 -5.78 14.82 -1.63
N GLU A 130 -4.77 15.61 -1.27
CA GLU A 130 -3.51 15.17 -0.69
C GLU A 130 -3.12 16.13 0.44
N PHE A 131 -2.58 15.57 1.53
CA PHE A 131 -2.20 16.32 2.71
C PHE A 131 -0.84 15.85 3.22
N GLN A 132 0.00 16.79 3.64
CA GLN A 132 1.22 16.48 4.38
C GLN A 132 0.87 16.04 5.80
N LEU A 133 1.50 14.97 6.26
CA LEU A 133 1.52 14.57 7.66
C LEU A 133 2.33 15.61 8.42
N ALA A 134 1.77 16.10 9.52
CA ALA A 134 2.44 17.11 10.34
C ALA A 134 3.39 16.42 11.32
N GLY A 135 4.64 16.88 11.35
CA GLY A 135 5.58 16.68 12.45
C GLY A 135 5.11 17.40 13.71
#